data_AF-A0A1E4G215-F1
#
_entry.id   AF-A0A1E4G215-F1
#
_cell.length_a   1.000
_cell.length_b   1.000
_cell.length_c   1.000
_cell.angle_alpha   90.00
_cell.angle_beta   90.00
_cell.angle_gamma   90.00
#
_symmetry.space_group_name_H-M   'P 1'
#
loop_
_entity.id
_entity.type
_entity.pdbx_description
1 polymer ?
#
loop_
_entity_poly.entity_id
_entity_poly.type
_entity_poly.pdbx_seq_one_letter_code
_entity_poly.pdbx_strand_id
1 'polypeptide(L)'
;MNMTINASQPVSGAYRVDISRGENIGRVSSEWFSRPDDERYLSLTELYDAVKTRADRAKARTVESRAVKVEASRENAERLSLIVPGQEQPIAPTHWSFGQLCSLVGAPATYMRQLPAPLAGINLQHGLLSHRSELVKTLETDDGRVELRAVTGPDYGRIWDHELVAAVMKIAGNGTGDTMWKVPGVLDWATMTHNPFVDVTKDTTTLYASDRDVFLFLVDDTHPIEAGRLPNGEPDLYFRGFYCWNSEVGSKTLGIASFYLRAVCMNRNLWGVEGFEEISIRHSKFAAQRFAHEAAPALTSFANSSPAPFVAGIKAARERIVARTDEDRQTFLRKRGFSKAETGKIIETVLREEGRPPESIFDFVAGMTAHARNKPHQDTRLELEAKAKTLLEKAS
;
A
#
# COMPACT_ATOMS: atom_id res chain seq x y z
N MET A 1 36.72 -13.31 -10.77
CA MET A 1 35.87 -14.50 -10.57
C MET A 1 34.43 -14.01 -10.60
N ASN A 2 33.67 -14.34 -11.64
CA ASN A 2 32.25 -14.05 -11.71
C ASN A 2 31.56 -14.91 -10.66
N MET A 3 31.18 -14.33 -9.52
CA MET A 3 30.22 -14.94 -8.62
C MET A 3 28.87 -14.93 -9.33
N THR A 4 28.50 -16.04 -9.95
CA THR A 4 27.11 -16.40 -10.16
C THR A 4 26.44 -16.37 -8.78
N ILE A 5 25.69 -15.30 -8.51
CA ILE A 5 24.82 -15.21 -7.35
C ILE A 5 23.74 -16.27 -7.60
N ASN A 6 23.86 -17.39 -6.90
CA ASN A 6 22.86 -18.46 -6.92
C ASN A 6 21.51 -17.82 -6.64
N ALA A 7 20.54 -18.05 -7.52
CA ALA A 7 19.14 -17.95 -7.12
C ALA A 7 19.00 -18.77 -5.83
N SER A 8 18.53 -18.15 -4.74
CA SER A 8 18.33 -18.81 -3.47
C SER A 8 17.47 -20.06 -3.70
N GLN A 9 17.92 -21.23 -3.22
CA GLN A 9 17.12 -22.43 -3.34
C GLN A 9 15.85 -22.26 -2.51
N PRO A 10 14.69 -22.76 -3.01
CA PRO A 10 13.46 -22.69 -2.26
C PRO A 10 13.60 -23.42 -0.92
N VAL A 11 13.14 -22.79 0.16
CA VAL A 11 13.08 -23.44 1.47
C VAL A 11 11.96 -24.48 1.49
N SER A 12 12.16 -25.55 2.28
CA SER A 12 11.16 -26.60 2.48
C SER A 12 10.35 -26.43 3.78
N GLY A 13 10.63 -25.40 4.58
CA GLY A 13 9.95 -25.14 5.85
C GLY A 13 10.21 -23.75 6.40
N ALA A 14 9.77 -23.53 7.64
CA ALA A 14 9.99 -22.28 8.35
C ALA A 14 11.48 -22.01 8.61
N TYR A 15 11.87 -20.74 8.61
CA TYR A 15 13.24 -20.30 8.85
C TYR A 15 13.29 -19.19 9.90
N ARG A 16 14.41 -19.10 10.62
CA ARG A 16 14.62 -18.06 11.64
C ARG A 16 14.78 -16.68 11.02
N VAL A 17 14.27 -15.68 11.72
CA VAL A 17 14.28 -14.27 11.30
C VAL A 17 14.56 -13.36 12.49
N ASP A 18 15.22 -12.22 12.25
CA ASP A 18 15.49 -11.21 13.25
C ASP A 18 14.69 -9.93 12.97
N ILE A 19 13.51 -9.82 13.58
CA ILE A 19 12.62 -8.66 13.41
C ILE A 19 13.05 -7.42 14.20
N SER A 20 14.15 -7.50 14.98
CA SER A 20 14.68 -6.36 15.72
C SER A 20 15.35 -5.31 14.83
N ARG A 21 15.57 -5.61 13.54
CA ARG A 21 16.19 -4.70 12.57
C ARG A 21 15.19 -4.22 11.53
N GLY A 22 15.48 -3.09 10.88
CA GLY A 22 14.69 -2.52 9.79
C GLY A 22 13.37 -1.88 10.23
N GLU A 23 12.62 -1.35 9.26
CA GLU A 23 11.39 -0.61 9.53
C GLU A 23 10.20 -1.53 9.82
N ASN A 24 9.21 -0.96 10.52
CA ASN A 24 7.93 -1.61 10.79
C ASN A 24 6.83 -0.88 10.00
N ILE A 25 6.20 -1.58 9.05
CA ILE A 25 5.18 -0.98 8.18
C ILE A 25 3.82 -1.65 8.43
N GLY A 26 2.88 -0.86 8.94
CA GLY A 26 1.52 -1.28 9.29
C GLY A 26 0.47 -1.08 8.20
N ARG A 27 0.85 -0.77 6.96
CA ARG A 27 -0.10 -0.49 5.88
C ARG A 27 -0.98 -1.71 5.56
N VAL A 28 -0.37 -2.88 5.36
CA VAL A 28 -1.10 -4.13 5.08
C VAL A 28 -1.95 -4.53 6.28
N SER A 29 -1.45 -4.31 7.49
CA SER A 29 -2.21 -4.52 8.74
C SER A 29 -3.45 -3.63 8.84
N SER A 30 -3.34 -2.35 8.43
CA SER A 30 -4.45 -1.40 8.43
C SER A 30 -5.54 -1.82 7.45
N GLU A 31 -5.13 -2.29 6.25
CA GLU A 31 -6.05 -2.89 5.29
C GLU A 31 -6.71 -4.11 5.91
N TRP A 32 -5.96 -5.12 6.36
CA TRP A 32 -6.50 -6.33 7.00
C TRP A 32 -7.54 -6.03 8.11
N PHE A 33 -7.22 -5.10 9.01
CA PHE A 33 -8.10 -4.72 10.11
C PHE A 33 -9.41 -4.06 9.65
N SER A 34 -9.35 -3.26 8.58
CA SER A 34 -10.50 -2.50 8.07
C SER A 34 -11.43 -3.29 7.16
N ARG A 35 -10.98 -4.41 6.61
CA ARG A 35 -11.69 -5.18 5.58
C ARG A 35 -12.57 -6.25 6.20
N PRO A 36 -13.91 -6.24 6.00
CA PRO A 36 -14.78 -7.35 6.38
C PRO A 36 -14.59 -8.56 5.46
N ASP A 37 -15.12 -9.74 5.83
CA ASP A 37 -14.87 -11.02 5.14
C ASP A 37 -15.30 -11.05 3.67
N ASP A 38 -16.33 -10.28 3.30
CA ASP A 38 -16.83 -10.13 1.93
C ASP A 38 -15.90 -9.27 1.05
N GLU A 39 -15.01 -8.49 1.67
CA GLU A 39 -13.96 -7.74 0.95
C GLU A 39 -12.63 -8.49 0.87
N ARG A 40 -12.52 -9.70 1.43
CA ARG A 40 -11.28 -10.49 1.49
C ARG A 40 -11.34 -11.66 0.51
N TYR A 41 -10.35 -11.82 -0.37
CA TYR A 41 -10.35 -12.85 -1.42
C TYR A 41 -9.25 -13.87 -1.18
N LEU A 42 -9.43 -15.12 -1.58
CA LEU A 42 -8.49 -16.20 -1.28
C LEU A 42 -7.50 -16.46 -2.43
N SER A 43 -7.74 -15.87 -3.60
CA SER A 43 -6.85 -15.96 -4.74
C SER A 43 -6.98 -14.74 -5.65
N LEU A 44 -5.97 -14.52 -6.52
CA LEU A 44 -6.02 -13.45 -7.50
C LEU A 44 -7.12 -13.66 -8.54
N THR A 45 -7.46 -14.92 -8.88
CA THR A 45 -8.58 -15.21 -9.80
C THR A 45 -9.91 -14.80 -9.19
N GLU A 46 -10.18 -15.17 -7.93
CA GLU A 46 -11.42 -14.78 -7.24
C GLU A 46 -11.53 -13.25 -7.11
N LEU A 47 -10.42 -12.59 -6.74
CA LEU A 47 -10.35 -11.14 -6.68
C LEU A 47 -10.63 -10.52 -8.05
N TYR A 48 -9.97 -11.01 -9.11
CA TYR A 48 -10.13 -10.53 -10.48
C TYR A 48 -11.57 -10.65 -10.95
N ASP A 49 -12.18 -11.82 -10.77
CA ASP A 49 -13.55 -12.10 -11.22
C ASP A 49 -14.54 -11.15 -10.54
N ALA A 50 -14.37 -10.87 -9.24
CA ALA A 50 -15.20 -9.92 -8.51
C ALA A 50 -15.09 -8.49 -9.07
N VAL A 51 -13.86 -7.97 -9.22
CA VAL A 51 -13.66 -6.59 -9.72
C VAL A 51 -13.95 -6.46 -11.22
N LYS A 52 -13.79 -7.54 -11.99
CA LYS A 52 -14.12 -7.59 -13.42
C LYS A 52 -15.63 -7.61 -13.64
N THR A 53 -16.34 -8.46 -12.91
CA THR A 53 -17.82 -8.52 -12.93
C THR A 53 -18.41 -7.15 -12.60
N ARG A 54 -17.84 -6.47 -11.60
CA ARG A 54 -18.24 -5.11 -11.23
C ARG A 54 -18.01 -4.11 -12.36
N ALA A 55 -16.86 -4.17 -13.03
CA ALA A 55 -16.56 -3.29 -14.16
C ALA A 55 -17.47 -3.57 -15.37
N ASP A 56 -17.79 -4.83 -15.66
CA ASP A 56 -18.64 -5.23 -16.79
C ASP A 56 -20.09 -4.77 -16.64
N ARG A 57 -20.57 -4.68 -15.40
CA ARG A 57 -21.89 -4.12 -15.07
C ARG A 57 -21.91 -2.60 -14.99
N ALA A 58 -20.74 -1.96 -15.07
CA ALA A 58 -20.63 -0.53 -14.90
C ALA A 58 -20.77 0.23 -16.23
N LYS A 59 -21.47 1.36 -16.20
CA LYS A 59 -21.61 2.25 -17.34
C LYS A 59 -21.05 3.63 -17.00
N ALA A 60 -20.07 4.07 -17.79
CA ALA A 60 -19.50 5.40 -17.67
C ALA A 60 -20.15 6.36 -18.67
N ARG A 61 -20.45 7.59 -18.24
CA ARG A 61 -20.99 8.64 -19.12
C ARG A 61 -20.28 9.96 -18.87
N THR A 62 -20.19 10.78 -19.90
CA THR A 62 -19.75 12.18 -19.76
C THR A 62 -20.93 13.08 -20.07
N VAL A 63 -21.34 13.91 -19.12
CA VAL A 63 -22.50 14.80 -19.24
C VAL A 63 -22.15 16.19 -18.73
N GLU A 64 -22.86 17.21 -19.15
CA GLU A 64 -22.73 18.54 -18.55
C GLU A 64 -23.34 18.56 -17.15
N SER A 65 -22.64 19.14 -16.16
CA SER A 65 -23.11 19.23 -14.78
C SER A 65 -24.51 19.84 -14.66
N ARG A 66 -24.78 20.93 -15.39
CA ARG A 66 -26.05 21.66 -15.40
C ARG A 66 -27.22 20.85 -15.97
N ALA A 67 -26.93 19.82 -16.75
CA ALA A 67 -27.94 18.96 -17.35
C ALA A 67 -28.37 17.82 -16.40
N VAL A 68 -27.61 17.58 -15.33
CA VAL A 68 -27.99 16.65 -14.26
C VAL A 68 -29.08 17.32 -13.41
N LYS A 69 -30.22 16.64 -13.29
CA LYS A 69 -31.32 17.10 -12.41
C LYS A 69 -31.34 16.29 -11.13
N VAL A 70 -31.63 16.95 -10.01
CA VAL A 70 -31.79 16.31 -8.71
C VAL A 70 -33.28 16.24 -8.40
N GLU A 71 -33.76 15.03 -8.15
CA GLU A 71 -35.13 14.77 -7.72
C GLU A 71 -35.12 14.26 -6.29
N ALA A 72 -35.98 14.82 -5.46
CA ALA A 72 -36.20 14.36 -4.10
C ALA A 72 -37.70 14.16 -3.89
N SER A 73 -38.07 13.03 -3.30
CA SER A 73 -39.47 12.78 -2.99
C SER A 73 -39.94 13.68 -1.86
N ARG A 74 -41.13 14.29 -2.01
CA ARG A 74 -41.79 15.00 -0.90
C ARG A 74 -42.37 14.05 0.14
N GLU A 75 -42.66 12.82 -0.26
CA GLU A 75 -43.29 11.79 0.56
C GLU A 75 -42.24 10.92 1.29
N ASN A 76 -40.97 11.02 0.91
CA ASN A 76 -39.88 10.32 1.55
C ASN A 76 -38.67 11.25 1.71
N ALA A 77 -38.46 11.72 2.94
CA ALA A 77 -37.40 12.64 3.30
C ALA A 77 -35.97 12.08 3.15
N GLU A 78 -35.80 10.79 2.89
CA GLU A 78 -34.50 10.14 2.72
C GLU A 78 -34.18 9.82 1.25
N ARG A 79 -35.17 9.90 0.36
CA ARG A 79 -35.00 9.48 -1.04
C ARG A 79 -34.62 10.65 -1.94
N LEU A 80 -33.38 10.58 -2.44
CA LEU A 80 -32.83 11.47 -3.47
C LEU A 80 -32.35 10.65 -4.66
N SER A 81 -32.63 11.13 -5.87
CA SER A 81 -32.20 10.52 -7.13
C SER A 81 -31.73 11.58 -8.12
N LEU A 82 -30.96 11.16 -9.12
CA LEU A 82 -30.46 12.00 -10.19
C LEU A 82 -31.05 11.55 -11.52
N ILE A 83 -31.48 12.53 -12.33
CA ILE A 83 -31.80 12.32 -13.73
C ILE A 83 -30.58 12.76 -14.53
N VAL A 84 -29.88 11.79 -15.10
CA VAL A 84 -28.66 12.00 -15.88
C VAL A 84 -28.97 11.83 -17.36
N PRO A 85 -28.54 12.77 -18.24
CA PRO A 85 -28.76 12.64 -19.68
C PRO A 85 -28.27 11.30 -20.24
N GLY A 86 -29.13 10.64 -21.02
CA GLY A 86 -28.85 9.32 -21.62
C GLY A 86 -29.05 8.12 -20.69
N GLN A 87 -29.52 8.35 -19.45
CA GLN A 87 -30.05 7.32 -18.57
C GLN A 87 -31.57 7.49 -18.45
N GLU A 88 -32.32 6.42 -18.68
CA GLU A 88 -33.79 6.44 -18.65
C GLU A 88 -34.33 6.33 -17.22
N GLN A 89 -33.60 5.63 -16.35
CA GLN A 89 -34.01 5.41 -14.96
C GLN A 89 -33.38 6.44 -14.00
N PRO A 90 -34.10 6.90 -12.97
CA PRO A 90 -33.50 7.71 -11.91
C PRO A 90 -32.37 6.96 -11.21
N ILE A 91 -31.26 7.65 -10.94
CA ILE A 91 -30.05 7.06 -10.36
C ILE A 91 -29.94 7.44 -8.89
N ALA A 92 -29.76 6.47 -8.01
CA ALA A 92 -29.54 6.73 -6.58
C ALA A 92 -28.04 6.95 -6.30
N PRO A 93 -27.63 8.08 -5.69
CA PRO A 93 -26.24 8.23 -5.26
C PRO A 93 -25.92 7.37 -4.04
N THR A 94 -24.76 6.72 -4.06
CA THR A 94 -24.17 6.12 -2.86
C THR A 94 -23.70 7.20 -1.89
N HIS A 95 -23.39 6.82 -0.66
CA HIS A 95 -22.78 7.74 0.32
C HIS A 95 -21.50 8.41 -0.22
N TRP A 96 -20.72 7.66 -1.02
CA TRP A 96 -19.49 8.13 -1.65
C TRP A 96 -19.78 9.13 -2.77
N SER A 97 -20.58 8.77 -3.77
CA SER A 97 -20.84 9.64 -4.91
C SER A 97 -21.67 10.88 -4.53
N PHE A 98 -22.51 10.80 -3.50
CA PHE A 98 -23.14 11.98 -2.89
C PHE A 98 -22.09 12.96 -2.34
N GLY A 99 -21.06 12.44 -1.67
CA GLY A 99 -19.93 13.25 -1.21
C GLY A 99 -19.19 13.90 -2.38
N GLN A 100 -18.96 13.15 -3.47
CA GLN A 100 -18.32 13.69 -4.67
C GLN A 100 -19.16 14.78 -5.34
N LEU A 101 -20.48 14.62 -5.42
CA LEU A 101 -21.40 15.65 -5.92
C LEU A 101 -21.34 16.92 -5.08
N CYS A 102 -21.34 16.77 -3.75
CA CYS A 102 -21.18 17.91 -2.84
C CYS A 102 -19.84 18.63 -3.09
N SER A 103 -18.73 17.89 -3.16
CA SER A 103 -17.41 18.46 -3.44
C SER A 103 -17.35 19.18 -4.80
N LEU A 104 -17.98 18.62 -5.83
CA LEU A 104 -18.05 19.22 -7.17
C LEU A 104 -18.69 20.61 -7.15
N VAL A 105 -19.75 20.79 -6.35
CA VAL A 105 -20.48 22.05 -6.25
C VAL A 105 -20.02 22.94 -5.08
N GLY A 106 -18.94 22.56 -4.38
CA GLY A 106 -18.42 23.30 -3.23
C GLY A 106 -19.30 23.23 -1.97
N ALA A 107 -20.21 22.26 -1.86
CA ALA A 107 -21.09 22.08 -0.71
C ALA A 107 -20.45 21.17 0.36
N PRO A 108 -20.63 21.45 1.67
CA PRO A 108 -20.15 20.57 2.74
C PRO A 108 -20.96 19.28 2.82
N ALA A 109 -20.37 18.14 2.42
CA ALA A 109 -21.07 16.86 2.34
C ALA A 109 -21.68 16.40 3.69
N THR A 110 -20.97 16.61 4.80
CA THR A 110 -21.46 16.21 6.14
C THR A 110 -22.75 16.95 6.52
N TYR A 111 -22.81 18.26 6.27
CA TYR A 111 -24.02 19.06 6.51
C TYR A 111 -25.15 18.62 5.56
N MET A 112 -24.84 18.45 4.28
CA MET A 112 -25.82 18.06 3.26
C MET A 112 -26.48 16.70 3.55
N ARG A 113 -25.76 15.76 4.16
CA ARG A 113 -26.28 14.45 4.58
C ARG A 113 -27.24 14.51 5.78
N GLN A 114 -27.19 15.59 6.57
CA GLN A 114 -28.09 15.79 7.72
C GLN A 114 -29.40 16.47 7.31
N LEU A 115 -29.47 17.01 6.09
CA LEU A 115 -30.66 17.65 5.57
C LEU A 115 -31.64 16.60 5.03
N PRO A 116 -32.96 16.81 5.19
CA PRO A 116 -33.96 16.10 4.40
C PRO A 116 -33.65 16.19 2.90
N ALA A 117 -33.91 15.10 2.17
CA ALA A 117 -33.65 14.96 0.75
C ALA A 117 -34.16 16.15 -0.09
N PRO A 118 -35.34 16.76 0.16
CA PRO A 118 -35.76 17.95 -0.57
C PRO A 118 -34.83 19.16 -0.39
N LEU A 119 -34.32 19.41 0.82
CA LEU A 119 -33.40 20.52 1.07
C LEU A 119 -32.01 20.25 0.49
N ALA A 120 -31.50 19.03 0.70
CA ALA A 120 -30.25 18.59 0.08
C ALA A 120 -30.33 18.68 -1.46
N GLY A 121 -31.47 18.27 -2.03
CA GLY A 121 -31.73 18.27 -3.46
C GLY A 121 -31.74 19.68 -4.06
N ILE A 122 -32.42 20.64 -3.42
CA ILE A 122 -32.44 22.04 -3.86
C ILE A 122 -31.03 22.63 -3.84
N ASN A 123 -30.28 22.41 -2.75
CA ASN A 123 -28.91 22.91 -2.60
C ASN A 123 -27.96 22.30 -3.65
N LEU A 124 -28.05 20.99 -3.89
CA LEU A 124 -27.27 20.31 -4.94
C LEU A 124 -27.66 20.82 -6.33
N GLN A 125 -28.97 20.96 -6.62
CA GLN A 125 -29.45 21.44 -7.90
C GLN A 125 -28.95 22.86 -8.19
N HIS A 126 -29.01 23.76 -7.21
CA HIS A 126 -28.47 25.12 -7.32
C HIS A 126 -26.97 25.10 -7.62
N GLY A 127 -26.22 24.25 -6.91
CA GLY A 127 -24.81 24.04 -7.11
C GLY A 127 -24.48 23.56 -8.52
N LEU A 128 -25.19 22.55 -9.03
CA LEU A 128 -24.98 21.98 -10.38
C LEU A 128 -25.28 22.98 -11.51
N LEU A 129 -26.29 23.85 -11.32
CA LEU A 129 -26.64 24.92 -12.27
C LEU A 129 -25.61 26.07 -12.28
N SER A 130 -25.06 26.39 -11.11
CA SER A 130 -24.08 27.48 -10.94
C SER A 130 -22.63 27.04 -11.20
N HIS A 131 -22.40 25.72 -11.22
CA HIS A 131 -21.14 25.12 -11.62
C HIS A 131 -20.83 25.51 -13.07
N ARG A 132 -19.62 26.02 -13.34
CA ARG A 132 -19.23 26.61 -14.63
C ARG A 132 -19.20 25.58 -15.76
N SER A 133 -20.37 25.14 -16.23
CA SER A 133 -20.60 24.19 -17.33
C SER A 133 -19.46 23.17 -17.52
N GLU A 134 -19.02 22.52 -16.43
CA GLU A 134 -18.00 21.48 -16.54
C GLU A 134 -18.67 20.16 -16.94
N LEU A 135 -17.96 19.41 -17.77
CA LEU A 135 -18.33 18.03 -18.03
C LEU A 135 -17.99 17.18 -16.81
N VAL A 136 -18.92 16.37 -16.36
CA VAL A 136 -18.71 15.38 -15.30
C VAL A 136 -18.76 13.98 -15.88
N LYS A 137 -17.96 13.09 -15.31
CA LYS A 137 -18.00 11.67 -15.61
C LYS A 137 -18.76 10.95 -14.52
N THR A 138 -19.86 10.30 -14.87
CA THR A 138 -20.60 9.40 -13.98
C THR A 138 -20.09 7.98 -14.16
N LEU A 139 -20.09 7.21 -13.06
CA LEU A 139 -20.01 5.75 -13.10
C LEU A 139 -21.25 5.19 -12.44
N GLU A 140 -22.00 4.40 -13.20
CA GLU A 140 -23.27 3.80 -12.81
C GLU A 140 -23.14 2.29 -12.76
N THR A 141 -23.85 1.63 -11.86
CA THR A 141 -24.01 0.17 -11.85
C THR A 141 -25.48 -0.18 -11.65
N ASP A 142 -25.90 -1.31 -12.20
CA ASP A 142 -27.26 -1.83 -12.04
C ASP A 142 -27.21 -3.18 -11.30
N ASP A 143 -27.77 -3.20 -10.10
CA ASP A 143 -27.97 -4.42 -9.29
C ASP A 143 -29.42 -4.46 -8.76
N GLY A 144 -30.37 -4.17 -9.65
CA GLY A 144 -31.81 -4.07 -9.35
C GLY A 144 -32.31 -2.64 -9.15
N ARG A 145 -31.40 -1.72 -8.81
CA ARG A 145 -31.57 -0.27 -8.98
C ARG A 145 -30.31 0.32 -9.57
N VAL A 146 -30.45 1.36 -10.39
CA VAL A 146 -29.30 2.09 -10.93
C VAL A 146 -28.69 2.93 -9.83
N GLU A 147 -27.45 2.61 -9.44
CA GLU A 147 -26.69 3.35 -8.44
C GLU A 147 -25.56 4.14 -9.09
N LEU A 148 -25.34 5.36 -8.58
CA LEU A 148 -24.20 6.17 -8.96
C LEU A 148 -23.05 5.82 -8.02
N ARG A 149 -22.05 5.12 -8.54
CA ARG A 149 -20.85 4.75 -7.79
C ARG A 149 -19.81 5.86 -7.76
N ALA A 150 -19.72 6.68 -8.80
CA ALA A 150 -18.79 7.80 -8.83
C ALA A 150 -19.29 8.99 -9.66
N VAL A 151 -18.88 10.19 -9.23
CA VAL A 151 -18.92 11.41 -10.04
C VAL A 151 -17.55 12.05 -9.98
N THR A 152 -16.91 12.17 -11.13
CA THR A 152 -15.54 12.66 -11.24
C THR A 152 -15.44 13.75 -12.30
N GLY A 153 -14.40 14.59 -12.22
CA GLY A 153 -14.16 15.62 -13.23
C GLY A 153 -13.85 15.05 -14.62
N PRO A 154 -13.82 15.90 -15.66
CA PRO A 154 -13.64 15.47 -17.05
C PRO A 154 -12.25 14.90 -17.32
N ASP A 155 -11.25 15.36 -16.57
CA ASP A 155 -9.88 14.90 -16.65
C ASP A 155 -9.60 13.64 -15.83
N TYR A 156 -10.60 13.08 -15.14
CA TYR A 156 -10.40 11.83 -14.42
C TYR A 156 -10.17 10.68 -15.42
N GLY A 157 -8.96 10.13 -15.41
CA GLY A 157 -8.61 8.92 -16.16
C GLY A 157 -8.78 7.70 -15.28
N ARG A 158 -9.87 6.98 -15.51
CA ARG A 158 -10.20 5.77 -14.77
C ARG A 158 -9.24 4.66 -15.16
N ILE A 159 -8.65 4.04 -14.17
CA ILE A 159 -7.95 2.76 -14.29
C ILE A 159 -8.84 1.78 -13.55
N TRP A 160 -9.25 0.72 -14.21
CA TRP A 160 -10.16 -0.24 -13.59
C TRP A 160 -9.40 -1.16 -12.65
N ASP A 161 -10.02 -1.52 -11.53
CA ASP A 161 -9.37 -2.36 -10.53
C ASP A 161 -8.93 -3.71 -11.13
N HIS A 162 -9.75 -4.27 -12.04
CA HIS A 162 -9.43 -5.51 -12.75
C HIS A 162 -8.20 -5.40 -13.67
N GLU A 163 -7.87 -4.21 -14.19
CA GLU A 163 -6.66 -4.00 -15.01
C GLU A 163 -5.40 -4.11 -14.16
N LEU A 164 -5.45 -3.58 -12.93
CA LEU A 164 -4.37 -3.75 -11.96
C LEU A 164 -4.21 -5.22 -11.57
N VAL A 165 -5.31 -5.89 -11.19
CA VAL A 165 -5.25 -7.31 -10.78
C VAL A 165 -4.74 -8.18 -11.93
N ALA A 166 -5.21 -7.96 -13.16
CA ALA A 166 -4.72 -8.68 -14.34
C ALA A 166 -3.23 -8.45 -14.60
N ALA A 167 -2.71 -7.24 -14.38
CA ALA A 167 -1.29 -6.97 -14.51
C ALA A 167 -0.46 -7.76 -13.48
N VAL A 168 -0.96 -7.89 -12.25
CA VAL A 168 -0.31 -8.68 -11.19
C VAL A 168 -0.38 -10.17 -11.50
N MET A 169 -1.52 -10.69 -11.99
CA MET A 169 -1.68 -12.10 -12.37
C MET A 169 -0.68 -12.55 -13.44
N LYS A 170 -0.25 -11.66 -14.34
CA LYS A 170 0.80 -11.99 -15.34
C LYS A 170 2.15 -12.37 -14.71
N ILE A 171 2.39 -11.92 -13.48
CA ILE A 171 3.65 -12.13 -12.74
C ILE A 171 3.47 -13.21 -11.67
N ALA A 172 2.37 -13.12 -10.92
CA ALA A 172 2.12 -13.93 -9.73
C ALA A 172 1.19 -15.13 -9.96
N GLY A 173 0.62 -15.25 -11.16
CA GLY A 173 -0.42 -16.20 -11.48
C GLY A 173 -1.62 -16.06 -10.55
N ASN A 174 -1.96 -17.09 -9.77
CA ASN A 174 -3.09 -17.08 -8.85
C ASN A 174 -2.76 -16.50 -7.46
N GLY A 175 -1.48 -16.26 -7.18
CA GLY A 175 -1.03 -15.71 -5.89
C GLY A 175 -1.16 -16.70 -4.73
N THR A 176 -1.31 -18.00 -5.02
CA THR A 176 -1.48 -19.07 -4.03
C THR A 176 -0.31 -20.05 -4.01
N GLY A 177 0.83 -19.68 -4.61
CA GLY A 177 2.04 -20.50 -4.67
C GLY A 177 2.26 -21.24 -6.00
N ASP A 178 1.46 -20.93 -7.02
CA ASP A 178 1.65 -21.37 -8.40
C ASP A 178 2.87 -20.73 -9.08
N THR A 179 3.27 -19.54 -8.59
CA THR A 179 4.57 -18.93 -8.84
C THR A 179 5.29 -18.69 -7.50
N MET A 180 6.49 -18.11 -7.55
CA MET A 180 7.19 -17.68 -6.32
C MET A 180 6.43 -16.58 -5.56
N TRP A 181 5.58 -15.81 -6.25
CA TRP A 181 4.79 -14.73 -5.65
C TRP A 181 3.46 -15.26 -5.13
N LYS A 182 3.23 -15.07 -3.84
CA LYS A 182 2.03 -15.57 -3.17
C LYS A 182 1.61 -14.72 -1.99
N VAL A 183 0.39 -14.95 -1.50
CA VAL A 183 -0.07 -14.46 -0.20
C VAL A 183 0.95 -14.90 0.88
N PRO A 184 1.36 -14.00 1.78
CA PRO A 184 2.46 -14.27 2.69
C PRO A 184 2.13 -15.32 3.74
N GLY A 185 3.18 -16.05 4.11
CA GLY A 185 3.23 -16.83 5.34
C GLY A 185 3.17 -15.97 6.60
N VAL A 186 3.50 -16.57 7.74
CA VAL A 186 3.32 -15.95 9.06
C VAL A 186 4.52 -16.17 9.97
N LEU A 187 4.90 -15.11 10.70
CA LEU A 187 5.82 -15.14 11.83
C LEU A 187 5.20 -15.84 13.04
N ASP A 188 5.89 -16.84 13.55
CA ASP A 188 5.67 -17.38 14.89
C ASP A 188 6.51 -16.62 15.92
N TRP A 189 5.83 -15.90 16.82
CA TRP A 189 6.45 -15.11 17.89
C TRP A 189 7.16 -15.95 18.95
N ALA A 190 6.76 -17.20 19.16
CA ALA A 190 7.36 -18.05 20.18
C ALA A 190 8.74 -18.55 19.75
N THR A 191 8.92 -18.80 18.46
CA THR A 191 10.14 -19.39 17.90
C THR A 191 10.98 -18.40 17.08
N MET A 192 10.44 -17.21 16.78
CA MET A 192 11.01 -16.24 15.85
C MET A 192 11.33 -16.88 14.48
N THR A 193 10.40 -17.70 14.00
CA THR A 193 10.48 -18.31 12.67
C THR A 193 9.38 -17.78 11.77
N HIS A 194 9.71 -17.47 10.52
CA HIS A 194 8.72 -17.17 9.49
C HIS A 194 8.37 -18.47 8.77
N ASN A 195 7.11 -18.90 8.85
CA ASN A 195 6.60 -20.04 8.10
C ASN A 195 5.98 -19.56 6.79
N PRO A 196 6.60 -19.82 5.62
CA PRO A 196 6.01 -19.45 4.35
C PRO A 196 4.79 -20.32 3.98
N PHE A 197 4.66 -21.54 4.51
CA PHE A 197 3.62 -22.50 4.12
C PHE A 197 2.41 -22.42 5.06
N VAL A 198 1.63 -21.35 4.91
CA VAL A 198 0.38 -21.13 5.65
C VAL A 198 -0.78 -21.09 4.66
N ASP A 199 -1.89 -21.73 5.00
CA ASP A 199 -3.09 -21.75 4.17
C ASP A 199 -3.68 -20.34 4.01
N VAL A 200 -4.20 -20.05 2.81
CA VAL A 200 -4.88 -18.80 2.52
C VAL A 200 -6.35 -18.91 2.96
N THR A 201 -6.70 -18.09 3.95
CA THR A 201 -8.03 -18.01 4.57
C THR A 201 -8.45 -16.55 4.67
N LYS A 202 -9.68 -16.28 5.11
CA LYS A 202 -10.14 -14.91 5.36
C LYS A 202 -9.29 -14.19 6.42
N ASP A 203 -8.66 -14.92 7.34
CA ASP A 203 -7.79 -14.33 8.36
C ASP A 203 -6.34 -14.11 7.90
N THR A 204 -5.89 -14.89 6.92
CA THR A 204 -4.47 -14.88 6.48
C THR A 204 -4.24 -14.19 5.14
N THR A 205 -5.30 -14.01 4.34
CA THR A 205 -5.20 -13.36 3.04
C THR A 205 -4.78 -11.90 3.14
N THR A 206 -4.23 -11.41 2.04
CA THR A 206 -3.78 -10.03 1.83
C THR A 206 -4.30 -9.46 0.51
N LEU A 207 -5.40 -10.04 0.00
CA LEU A 207 -6.09 -9.67 -1.23
C LEU A 207 -7.45 -9.08 -0.87
N TYR A 208 -7.64 -7.80 -1.17
CA TYR A 208 -8.80 -7.05 -0.71
C TYR A 208 -9.43 -6.23 -1.83
N ALA A 209 -10.76 -6.16 -1.85
CA ALA A 209 -11.48 -5.17 -2.64
C ALA A 209 -12.81 -4.80 -1.99
N SER A 210 -13.02 -3.50 -1.80
CA SER A 210 -14.32 -2.91 -1.43
C SER A 210 -15.10 -2.49 -2.67
N ASP A 211 -16.28 -1.92 -2.46
CA ASP A 211 -17.02 -1.14 -3.46
C ASP A 211 -16.28 0.11 -3.98
N ARG A 212 -15.10 0.48 -3.46
CA ARG A 212 -14.37 1.71 -3.83
C ARG A 212 -12.93 1.50 -4.28
N ASP A 213 -12.27 0.46 -3.79
CA ASP A 213 -10.84 0.27 -4.02
C ASP A 213 -10.44 -1.21 -4.01
N VAL A 214 -9.26 -1.47 -4.53
CA VAL A 214 -8.56 -2.76 -4.45
C VAL A 214 -7.22 -2.55 -3.77
N PHE A 215 -6.81 -3.51 -2.94
CA PHE A 215 -5.48 -3.60 -2.36
C PHE A 215 -5.02 -5.06 -2.38
N LEU A 216 -3.80 -5.31 -2.81
CA LEU A 216 -3.21 -6.65 -2.74
C LEU A 216 -1.75 -6.58 -2.30
N PHE A 217 -1.30 -7.55 -1.52
CA PHE A 217 0.10 -7.71 -1.11
C PHE A 217 0.55 -9.15 -1.35
N LEU A 218 1.71 -9.32 -1.97
CA LEU A 218 2.31 -10.62 -2.28
C LEU A 218 3.81 -10.61 -1.93
N VAL A 219 4.35 -11.79 -1.66
CA VAL A 219 5.75 -12.00 -1.27
C VAL A 219 6.35 -13.19 -2.00
N ASP A 220 7.68 -13.20 -2.02
CA ASP A 220 8.50 -14.35 -2.38
C ASP A 220 9.23 -14.89 -1.13
N ASP A 221 8.45 -15.34 -0.15
CA ASP A 221 8.96 -15.84 1.14
C ASP A 221 9.45 -17.30 1.10
N THR A 222 9.41 -17.92 -0.09
CA THR A 222 9.95 -19.27 -0.31
C THR A 222 11.40 -19.25 -0.78
N HIS A 223 11.92 -18.11 -1.24
CA HIS A 223 13.31 -17.96 -1.71
C HIS A 223 14.08 -16.91 -0.90
N PRO A 224 14.29 -17.11 0.41
CA PRO A 224 14.92 -16.10 1.26
C PRO A 224 16.36 -15.78 0.78
N ILE A 225 16.71 -14.51 0.92
CA ILE A 225 17.97 -13.90 0.51
C ILE A 225 18.80 -13.66 1.76
N GLU A 226 19.99 -14.25 1.81
CA GLU A 226 20.97 -13.97 2.87
C GLU A 226 21.68 -12.63 2.56
N ALA A 227 21.49 -11.63 3.42
CA ALA A 227 22.19 -10.34 3.34
C ALA A 227 23.02 -10.08 4.62
N GLY A 228 23.88 -11.05 4.93
CA GLY A 228 24.83 -10.99 6.05
C GLY A 228 24.56 -12.04 7.13
N ARG A 229 25.19 -11.83 8.29
CA ARG A 229 25.07 -12.71 9.46
C ARG A 229 24.57 -11.91 10.66
N LEU A 230 23.80 -12.59 11.49
CA LEU A 230 23.36 -12.14 12.81
C LEU A 230 24.50 -12.30 13.84
N PRO A 231 24.41 -11.67 15.03
CA PRO A 231 25.44 -11.77 16.07
C PRO A 231 25.72 -13.21 16.53
N ASN A 232 24.71 -14.07 16.47
CA ASN A 232 24.82 -15.50 16.79
C ASN A 232 25.43 -16.35 15.65
N GLY A 233 25.80 -15.74 14.52
CA GLY A 233 26.36 -16.42 13.35
C GLY A 233 25.33 -17.01 12.38
N GLU A 234 24.03 -16.94 12.68
CA GLU A 234 22.97 -17.37 11.76
C GLU A 234 22.85 -16.40 10.56
N PRO A 235 22.32 -16.84 9.41
CA PRO A 235 22.05 -15.95 8.27
C PRO A 235 21.03 -14.85 8.62
N ASP A 236 21.30 -13.61 8.19
CA ASP A 236 20.30 -12.53 8.18
C ASP A 236 19.47 -12.64 6.90
N LEU A 237 18.28 -13.24 7.03
CA LEU A 237 17.41 -13.59 5.91
C LEU A 237 16.34 -12.54 5.65
N TYR A 238 16.15 -12.23 4.37
CA TYR A 238 15.12 -11.35 3.85
C TYR A 238 14.35 -12.08 2.76
N PHE A 239 13.18 -11.57 2.40
CA PHE A 239 12.50 -11.94 1.18
C PHE A 239 11.95 -10.70 0.49
N ARG A 240 11.47 -10.86 -0.74
CA ARG A 240 10.91 -9.76 -1.52
C ARG A 240 9.41 -9.66 -1.26
N GLY A 241 8.90 -8.44 -1.22
CA GLY A 241 7.48 -8.16 -1.11
C GLY A 241 7.08 -6.97 -1.97
N PHE A 242 5.85 -6.99 -2.46
CA PHE A 242 5.24 -5.81 -3.06
C PHE A 242 3.75 -5.78 -2.78
N TYR A 243 3.19 -4.57 -2.67
CA TYR A 243 1.76 -4.37 -2.68
C TYR A 243 1.33 -3.34 -3.72
N CYS A 244 0.09 -3.46 -4.17
CA CYS A 244 -0.52 -2.56 -5.11
C CYS A 244 -1.89 -2.12 -4.61
N TRP A 245 -2.31 -0.93 -5.02
CA TRP A 245 -3.66 -0.44 -4.76
C TRP A 245 -4.16 0.40 -5.93
N ASN A 246 -5.46 0.44 -6.08
CA ASN A 246 -6.14 1.30 -7.04
C ASN A 246 -7.54 1.62 -6.55
N SER A 247 -8.12 2.68 -7.09
CA SER A 247 -9.53 2.96 -6.92
C SER A 247 -10.11 3.51 -8.21
N GLU A 248 -10.93 2.72 -8.89
CA GLU A 248 -11.65 3.16 -10.08
C GLU A 248 -12.62 4.33 -9.82
N VAL A 249 -13.08 4.55 -8.57
CA VAL A 249 -14.06 5.60 -8.20
C VAL A 249 -13.45 6.87 -7.60
N GLY A 250 -12.11 7.01 -7.61
CA GLY A 250 -11.40 8.18 -7.10
C GLY A 250 -11.26 8.30 -5.58
N SER A 251 -11.38 7.20 -4.84
CA SER A 251 -11.11 7.14 -3.40
C SER A 251 -9.61 7.08 -3.05
N LYS A 252 -8.79 6.53 -3.95
CA LYS A 252 -7.34 6.43 -3.85
C LYS A 252 -6.69 6.71 -5.21
N THR A 253 -5.36 6.94 -5.21
CA THR A 253 -4.56 6.87 -6.43
C THR A 253 -4.32 5.41 -6.82
N LEU A 254 -3.78 5.18 -8.02
CA LEU A 254 -3.09 3.93 -8.29
C LEU A 254 -1.69 4.00 -7.67
N GLY A 255 -1.21 2.91 -7.09
CA GLY A 255 0.19 2.82 -6.75
C GLY A 255 0.68 1.41 -6.47
N ILE A 256 2.00 1.31 -6.46
CA ILE A 256 2.76 0.09 -6.24
C ILE A 256 3.89 0.44 -5.29
N ALA A 257 4.13 -0.40 -4.29
CA ALA A 257 5.33 -0.35 -3.48
C ALA A 257 6.03 -1.70 -3.47
N SER A 258 7.36 -1.67 -3.53
CA SER A 258 8.23 -2.83 -3.51
C SER A 258 9.32 -2.66 -2.46
N PHE A 259 9.70 -3.77 -1.82
CA PHE A 259 10.63 -3.75 -0.69
C PHE A 259 11.18 -5.15 -0.38
N TYR A 260 12.20 -5.19 0.46
CA TYR A 260 12.65 -6.39 1.15
C TYR A 260 12.10 -6.38 2.57
N LEU A 261 11.82 -7.55 3.13
CA LEU A 261 11.33 -7.68 4.51
C LEU A 261 11.79 -8.99 5.12
N ARG A 262 11.72 -9.10 6.45
CA ARG A 262 12.12 -10.31 7.17
C ARG A 262 10.96 -11.19 7.58
N ALA A 263 9.80 -10.60 7.87
CA ALA A 263 8.65 -11.37 8.31
C ALA A 263 7.34 -10.60 8.11
N VAL A 264 6.25 -11.37 8.07
CA VAL A 264 4.87 -10.86 8.13
C VAL A 264 4.21 -11.51 9.34
N CYS A 265 3.71 -10.74 10.30
CA CYS A 265 3.05 -11.35 11.46
C CYS A 265 1.56 -11.64 11.22
N MET A 266 0.90 -12.29 12.18
CA MET A 266 -0.50 -12.72 12.03
C MET A 266 -1.46 -11.57 11.70
N ASN A 267 -1.24 -10.38 12.26
CA ASN A 267 -2.01 -9.16 11.98
C ASN A 267 -1.59 -8.46 10.67
N ARG A 268 -0.87 -9.17 9.78
CA ARG A 268 -0.33 -8.69 8.49
C ARG A 268 0.61 -7.48 8.59
N ASN A 269 1.24 -7.29 9.74
CA ASN A 269 2.24 -6.23 9.88
C ASN A 269 3.59 -6.66 9.28
N LEU A 270 4.26 -5.75 8.58
CA LEU A 270 5.53 -6.02 7.91
C LEU A 270 6.70 -5.69 8.83
N TRP A 271 7.63 -6.62 8.98
CA TRP A 271 8.77 -6.50 9.89
C TRP A 271 10.10 -6.53 9.17
N GLY A 272 10.99 -5.65 9.60
CA GLY A 272 12.34 -5.51 9.07
C GLY A 272 12.37 -5.14 7.60
N VAL A 273 11.50 -4.20 7.24
CA VAL A 273 11.41 -3.67 5.89
C VAL A 273 12.65 -2.85 5.55
N GLU A 274 13.22 -3.10 4.38
CA GLU A 274 14.37 -2.39 3.81
C GLU A 274 14.14 -2.13 2.32
N GLY A 275 14.80 -1.09 1.76
CA GLY A 275 14.73 -0.81 0.33
C GLY A 275 13.32 -0.47 -0.16
N PHE A 276 12.54 0.27 0.65
CA PHE A 276 11.18 0.65 0.29
C PHE A 276 11.14 1.68 -0.83
N GLU A 277 10.53 1.29 -1.94
CA GLU A 277 10.31 2.10 -3.14
C GLU A 277 8.81 2.14 -3.46
N GLU A 278 8.28 3.34 -3.75
CA GLU A 278 6.86 3.54 -4.05
C GLU A 278 6.69 4.40 -5.31
N ILE A 279 5.78 3.98 -6.18
CA ILE A 279 5.31 4.74 -7.34
C ILE A 279 3.81 4.97 -7.18
N SER A 280 3.37 6.22 -7.35
CA SER A 280 1.97 6.62 -7.29
C SER A 280 1.56 7.38 -8.54
N ILE A 281 0.47 6.95 -9.17
CA ILE A 281 -0.11 7.53 -10.38
C ILE A 281 -1.46 8.15 -10.02
N ARG A 282 -1.56 9.47 -10.18
CA ARG A 282 -2.85 10.18 -10.08
C ARG A 282 -3.74 9.81 -11.26
N HIS A 283 -5.04 9.70 -11.01
CA HIS A 283 -6.08 9.45 -12.02
C HIS A 283 -6.35 10.68 -12.91
N SER A 284 -5.35 11.14 -13.67
CA SER A 284 -5.48 12.17 -14.70
C SER A 284 -5.82 11.56 -16.07
N LYS A 285 -6.09 12.39 -17.09
CA LYS A 285 -6.64 11.97 -18.40
C LYS A 285 -5.87 10.83 -19.07
N PHE A 286 -4.56 10.75 -18.86
CA PHE A 286 -3.66 9.74 -19.44
C PHE A 286 -3.20 8.68 -18.43
N ALA A 287 -3.86 8.55 -17.27
CA ALA A 287 -3.46 7.64 -16.20
C ALA A 287 -3.40 6.18 -16.65
N ALA A 288 -4.37 5.72 -17.46
CA ALA A 288 -4.36 4.36 -18.00
C ALA A 288 -3.13 4.08 -18.90
N GLN A 289 -2.73 5.06 -19.73
CA GLN A 289 -1.52 4.96 -20.56
C GLN A 289 -0.26 4.95 -19.69
N ARG A 290 -0.18 5.84 -18.69
CA ARG A 290 0.94 5.84 -17.74
C ARG A 290 1.03 4.54 -16.96
N PHE A 291 -0.09 3.96 -16.55
CA PHE A 291 -0.09 2.65 -15.90
C PHE A 291 0.46 1.55 -16.81
N ALA A 292 -0.01 1.49 -18.06
CA ALA A 292 0.46 0.49 -19.03
C ALA A 292 1.95 0.63 -19.37
N HIS A 293 2.49 1.86 -19.41
CA HIS A 293 3.88 2.12 -19.82
C HIS A 293 4.88 2.25 -18.67
N GLU A 294 4.46 2.68 -17.47
CA GLU A 294 5.34 2.91 -16.32
C GLU A 294 5.17 1.80 -15.27
N ALA A 295 3.95 1.62 -14.76
CA ALA A 295 3.67 0.81 -13.58
C ALA A 295 3.72 -0.71 -13.82
N ALA A 296 3.07 -1.21 -14.88
CA ALA A 296 3.09 -2.64 -15.20
C ALA A 296 4.51 -3.15 -15.56
N PRO A 297 5.31 -2.39 -16.34
CA PRO A 297 6.72 -2.72 -16.55
C PRO A 297 7.55 -2.63 -15.26
N ALA A 298 7.32 -1.64 -14.39
CA ALA A 298 8.03 -1.53 -13.11
C ALA A 298 7.77 -2.75 -12.19
N LEU A 299 6.52 -3.22 -12.10
CA LEU A 299 6.16 -4.45 -11.41
C LEU A 299 6.92 -5.66 -11.96
N THR A 300 6.96 -5.79 -13.29
CA THR A 300 7.65 -6.89 -13.98
C THR A 300 9.17 -6.82 -13.75
N SER A 301 9.74 -5.61 -13.81
CA SER A 301 11.16 -5.37 -13.56
C SER A 301 11.54 -5.73 -12.14
N PHE A 302 10.75 -5.31 -11.15
CA PHE A 302 10.97 -5.68 -9.75
C PHE A 302 10.87 -7.19 -9.54
N ALA A 303 9.82 -7.80 -10.08
CA ALA A 303 9.58 -9.23 -9.91
C ALA A 303 10.73 -10.10 -10.44
N ASN A 304 11.37 -9.66 -11.53
CA ASN A 304 12.50 -10.33 -12.15
C ASN A 304 13.87 -9.76 -11.71
N SER A 305 13.89 -8.75 -10.82
CA SER A 305 15.13 -8.10 -10.41
C SER A 305 15.99 -9.02 -9.56
N SER A 306 17.30 -8.92 -9.77
CA SER A 306 18.28 -9.62 -8.94
C SER A 306 18.40 -8.95 -7.58
N PRO A 307 18.45 -9.72 -6.47
CA PRO A 307 18.70 -9.18 -5.15
C PRO A 307 20.16 -8.72 -4.95
N ALA A 308 21.04 -8.91 -5.95
CA ALA A 308 22.46 -8.60 -5.86
C ALA A 308 22.77 -7.15 -5.40
N PRO A 309 22.13 -6.09 -5.93
CA PRO A 309 22.41 -4.73 -5.49
C PRO A 309 22.01 -4.51 -4.03
N PHE A 310 20.89 -5.09 -3.59
CA PHE A 310 20.46 -5.05 -2.20
C PHE A 310 21.47 -5.74 -1.28
N VAL A 311 21.87 -6.98 -1.61
CA VAL A 311 22.87 -7.73 -0.84
C VAL A 311 24.20 -6.97 -0.78
N ALA A 312 24.63 -6.39 -1.90
CA ALA A 312 25.85 -5.60 -1.97
C ALA A 312 25.78 -4.34 -1.08
N GLY A 313 24.66 -3.62 -1.10
CA GLY A 313 24.44 -2.44 -0.27
C GLY A 313 24.44 -2.76 1.23
N ILE A 314 23.74 -3.82 1.65
CA ILE A 314 23.76 -4.27 3.05
C ILE A 314 25.17 -4.70 3.47
N LYS A 315 25.88 -5.43 2.60
CA LYS A 315 27.27 -5.85 2.86
C LYS A 315 28.19 -4.62 3.01
N ALA A 316 28.12 -3.67 2.10
CA ALA A 316 28.90 -2.44 2.16
C ALA A 316 28.63 -1.62 3.44
N ALA A 317 27.35 -1.53 3.84
CA ALA A 317 26.96 -0.87 5.09
C ALA A 317 27.52 -1.57 6.35
N ARG A 318 27.56 -2.91 6.35
CA ARG A 318 28.14 -3.71 7.44
C ARG A 318 29.67 -3.60 7.50
N GLU A 319 30.35 -3.58 6.35
CA GLU A 319 31.81 -3.49 6.26
C GLU A 319 32.35 -2.08 6.56
N ARG A 320 31.52 -1.03 6.35
CA ARG A 320 31.92 0.36 6.57
C ARG A 320 31.92 0.76 8.04
N ILE A 321 33.05 0.50 8.71
CA ILE A 321 33.31 0.96 10.08
C ILE A 321 33.49 2.48 10.12
N VAL A 322 32.68 3.15 10.95
CA VAL A 322 32.66 4.62 11.10
C VAL A 322 32.92 5.09 12.53
N ALA A 323 32.95 4.18 13.50
CA ALA A 323 33.30 4.49 14.87
C ALA A 323 34.03 3.31 15.53
N ARG A 324 35.13 3.57 16.25
CA ARG A 324 35.85 2.56 17.04
C ARG A 324 35.86 2.90 18.53
N THR A 325 35.79 4.19 18.85
CA THR A 325 35.77 4.71 20.23
C THR A 325 34.41 5.32 20.58
N ASP A 326 34.13 5.50 21.87
CA ASP A 326 32.88 6.15 22.31
C ASP A 326 32.78 7.60 21.83
N GLU A 327 33.92 8.30 21.76
CA GLU A 327 34.02 9.66 21.22
C GLU A 327 33.62 9.69 19.73
N ASP A 328 34.06 8.70 18.94
CA ASP A 328 33.68 8.57 17.53
C ASP A 328 32.17 8.36 17.38
N ARG A 329 31.59 7.48 18.21
CA ARG A 329 30.15 7.15 18.17
C ARG A 329 29.29 8.38 18.44
N GLN A 330 29.66 9.13 19.48
CA GLN A 330 29.02 10.40 19.81
C GLN A 330 29.17 11.38 18.66
N THR A 331 30.39 11.61 18.19
CA THR A 331 30.70 12.57 17.12
C THR A 331 29.96 12.23 15.83
N PHE A 332 29.85 10.96 15.48
CA PHE A 332 29.23 10.49 14.25
C PHE A 332 27.74 10.86 14.15
N LEU A 333 26.98 10.63 15.23
CA LEU A 333 25.56 10.99 15.30
C LEU A 333 25.39 12.51 15.52
N ARG A 334 26.19 13.14 16.37
CA ARG A 334 26.10 14.59 16.63
C ARG A 334 26.32 15.44 15.37
N LYS A 335 27.28 15.07 14.51
CA LYS A 335 27.51 15.71 13.20
C LYS A 335 26.32 15.58 12.23
N ARG A 336 25.38 14.67 12.49
CA ARG A 336 24.17 14.42 11.69
C ARG A 336 22.91 15.03 12.33
N GLY A 337 23.09 15.93 13.29
CA GLY A 337 22.00 16.70 13.88
C GLY A 337 21.22 15.97 14.98
N PHE A 338 21.75 14.89 15.55
CA PHE A 338 21.14 14.22 16.70
C PHE A 338 21.44 14.97 17.99
N SER A 339 20.48 15.06 18.92
CA SER A 339 20.73 15.59 20.26
C SER A 339 21.66 14.65 21.06
N LYS A 340 22.28 15.14 22.14
CA LYS A 340 23.12 14.30 23.04
C LYS A 340 22.30 13.17 23.64
N ALA A 341 21.06 13.47 24.04
CA ALA A 341 20.14 12.49 24.61
C ALA A 341 19.76 11.40 23.60
N GLU A 342 19.41 11.77 22.36
CA GLU A 342 19.09 10.80 21.31
C GLU A 342 20.30 9.96 20.91
N THR A 343 21.47 10.58 20.83
CA THR A 343 22.73 9.89 20.54
C THR A 343 23.01 8.80 21.57
N GLY A 344 22.88 9.12 22.86
CA GLY A 344 23.02 8.15 23.95
C GLY A 344 22.01 7.01 23.82
N LYS A 345 20.73 7.33 23.58
CA LYS A 345 19.67 6.31 23.42
C LYS A 345 19.90 5.39 22.24
N ILE A 346 20.37 5.90 21.09
CA ILE A 346 20.67 5.08 19.91
C ILE A 346 21.82 4.11 20.22
N ILE A 347 22.92 4.61 20.80
CA ILE A 347 24.09 3.78 21.15
C ILE A 347 23.72 2.71 22.18
N GLU A 348 22.98 3.08 23.22
CA GLU A 348 22.50 2.16 24.25
C GLU A 348 21.55 1.10 23.67
N THR A 349 20.68 1.47 22.73
CA THR A 349 19.77 0.55 22.05
C THR A 349 20.57 -0.52 21.29
N VAL A 350 21.58 -0.12 20.52
CA VAL A 350 22.47 -1.07 19.83
C VAL A 350 23.20 -1.94 20.84
N LEU A 351 23.78 -1.37 21.90
CA LEU A 351 24.50 -2.15 22.90
C LEU A 351 23.61 -3.21 23.55
N ARG A 352 22.35 -2.87 23.85
CA ARG A 352 21.38 -3.77 24.46
C ARG A 352 20.95 -4.89 23.51
N GLU A 353 20.73 -4.57 22.23
CA GLU A 353 20.20 -5.52 21.24
C GLU A 353 21.30 -6.37 20.60
N GLU A 354 22.49 -5.83 20.39
CA GLU A 354 23.63 -6.49 19.74
C GLU A 354 24.65 -7.09 20.72
N GLY A 355 24.60 -6.70 22.00
CA GLY A 355 25.62 -7.05 22.99
C GLY A 355 26.97 -6.35 22.79
N ARG A 356 27.07 -5.43 21.82
CA ARG A 356 28.27 -4.63 21.52
C ARG A 356 27.89 -3.22 21.06
N PRO A 357 28.74 -2.21 21.26
CA PRO A 357 28.44 -0.86 20.81
C PRO A 357 28.50 -0.76 19.26
N PRO A 358 27.84 0.24 18.64
CA PRO A 358 27.81 0.40 17.20
C PRO A 358 29.19 0.75 16.64
N GLU A 359 29.56 0.13 15.52
CA GLU A 359 30.83 0.40 14.83
C GLU A 359 30.63 0.70 13.34
N SER A 360 29.74 -0.03 12.68
CA SER A 360 29.45 0.08 11.24
C SER A 360 28.29 1.03 10.94
N ILE A 361 28.17 1.46 9.68
CA ILE A 361 26.97 2.18 9.20
C ILE A 361 25.70 1.38 9.53
N PHE A 362 25.73 0.07 9.28
CA PHE A 362 24.58 -0.80 9.53
C PHE A 362 24.17 -0.82 11.01
N ASP A 363 25.13 -0.84 11.95
CA ASP A 363 24.83 -0.81 13.39
C ASP A 363 24.11 0.49 13.78
N PHE A 364 24.54 1.63 13.22
CA PHE A 364 23.87 2.91 13.47
C PHE A 364 22.47 2.97 12.85
N VAL A 365 22.29 2.46 11.64
CA VAL A 365 20.96 2.37 10.99
C VAL A 365 20.01 1.49 11.80
N ALA A 366 20.47 0.32 12.26
CA ALA A 366 19.71 -0.57 13.14
C ALA A 366 19.32 0.12 14.45
N GLY A 367 20.27 0.80 15.11
CA GLY A 367 19.99 1.55 16.34
C GLY A 367 18.99 2.70 16.14
N MET A 368 19.07 3.40 15.01
CA MET A 368 18.15 4.49 14.70
C MET A 368 16.73 3.98 14.44
N THR A 369 16.58 2.92 13.66
CA THR A 369 15.28 2.29 13.37
C THR A 369 14.67 1.66 14.62
N ALA A 370 15.46 0.96 15.44
CA ALA A 370 15.03 0.44 16.74
C ALA A 370 14.60 1.55 17.71
N HIS A 371 15.34 2.67 17.75
CA HIS A 371 14.94 3.83 18.55
C HIS A 371 13.63 4.46 18.06
N ALA A 372 13.42 4.52 16.74
CA ALA A 372 12.22 5.07 16.13
C ALA A 372 10.94 4.32 16.55
N ARG A 373 11.00 2.99 16.70
CA ARG A 373 9.86 2.17 17.15
C ARG A 373 9.31 2.56 18.53
N ASN A 374 10.15 3.12 19.39
CA ASN A 374 9.78 3.55 20.74
C ASN A 374 9.25 5.01 20.78
N LYS A 375 9.12 5.69 19.63
CA LYS A 375 8.57 7.04 19.58
C LYS A 375 7.04 7.00 19.60
N PRO A 376 6.37 7.74 20.51
CA PRO A 376 4.92 7.78 20.57
C PRO A 376 4.31 8.63 19.43
N HIS A 377 5.07 9.60 18.91
CA HIS A 377 4.60 10.52 17.88
C HIS A 377 5.12 10.11 16.49
N GLN A 378 4.19 10.03 15.53
CA GLN A 378 4.43 9.48 14.20
C GLN A 378 5.37 10.35 13.35
N ASP A 379 5.26 11.67 13.47
CA ASP A 379 6.16 12.65 12.82
C ASP A 379 7.62 12.42 13.22
N THR A 380 7.87 12.30 14.53
CA THR A 380 9.20 12.08 15.09
C THR A 380 9.76 10.72 14.68
N ARG A 381 8.91 9.70 14.56
CA ARG A 381 9.29 8.38 14.05
C ARG A 381 9.75 8.47 12.59
N LEU A 382 8.94 9.08 11.73
CA LEU A 382 9.22 9.22 10.30
C LEU A 382 10.51 10.01 10.04
N GLU A 383 10.78 11.05 10.82
CA GLU A 383 12.04 11.80 10.71
C GLU A 383 13.28 10.95 11.02
N LEU A 384 13.20 10.07 12.03
CA LEU A 384 14.30 9.17 12.38
C LEU A 384 14.51 8.08 11.31
N GLU A 385 13.42 7.49 10.82
CA GLU A 385 13.42 6.51 9.73
C GLU A 385 14.03 7.12 8.46
N ALA A 386 13.63 8.35 8.09
CA ALA A 386 14.19 9.07 6.93
C ALA A 386 15.70 9.33 7.07
N LYS A 387 16.18 9.68 8.27
CA LYS A 387 17.62 9.84 8.54
C LYS A 387 18.35 8.50 8.45
N ALA A 388 17.73 7.40 8.88
CA ALA A 388 18.30 6.05 8.81
C ALA A 388 18.44 5.60 7.36
N LYS A 389 17.38 5.78 6.56
CA LYS A 389 17.37 5.53 5.11
C LYS A 389 18.48 6.30 4.40
N THR A 390 18.57 7.60 4.63
CA THR A 390 19.63 8.44 4.03
C THR A 390 21.03 7.96 4.39
N LEU A 391 21.20 7.40 5.59
CA LEU A 391 22.49 6.89 6.05
C LEU A 391 22.86 5.58 5.33
N LEU A 392 21.89 4.68 5.14
CA LEU A 392 22.06 3.42 4.43
C LEU A 392 22.36 3.65 2.94
N GLU A 393 21.61 4.54 2.29
CA GLU A 393 21.79 4.90 0.87
C GLU A 393 23.20 5.45 0.58
N LYS A 394 23.80 6.19 1.52
CA LYS A 394 25.17 6.73 1.36
C LYS A 394 26.27 5.67 1.51
N ALA A 395 25.94 4.49 2.00
CA ALA A 395 26.85 3.36 2.10
C ALA A 395 26.68 2.33 0.98
N SER A 396 25.59 2.44 0.22
CA SER A 396 25.20 1.55 -0.89
C SER A 396 25.99 1.82 -2.15
#